data_AF-A0A967HZG7-F1
#
_entry.id   AF-A0A967HZG7-F1
#
_cell.length_a   1.000
_cell.length_b   1.000
_cell.length_c   1.000
_cell.angle_alpha   90.00
_cell.angle_beta   90.00
_cell.angle_gamma   90.00
#
_symmetry.space_group_name_H-M   'P 1'
#
loop_
_entity.id
_entity.type
_entity.pdbx_description
1 polymer ?
#
loop_
_entity_poly.entity_id
_entity_poly.type
_entity_poly.pdbx_seq_one_letter_code
_entity_poly.pdbx_strand_id
1 'polypeptide(L)'
;MKDDGEPREQNMSDLEKLRQQIAELEQSLKKELEQRKSIEASQDLLQVLSHVQSQFILDVEPRVLFDRLLTDLLSLTESEYGFIGEVLWSDNGDPYLKTHAITNIAWNEKWMQFYRENAPKGMVFTNLKTLFGAVMTSGRPVISNDPANDARRGGLPEGHPALNAFLGLPIYR
;
A
#
# COMPACT_ATOMS: atom_id res chain seq x y z
N MET A 1 -23.89 48.30 -51.59
CA MET A 1 -23.58 47.83 -50.23
C MET A 1 -23.22 46.37 -50.37
N LYS A 2 -21.93 46.04 -50.31
CA LYS A 2 -21.45 44.65 -50.30
C LYS A 2 -21.10 44.32 -48.86
N ASP A 3 -21.50 43.12 -48.51
CA ASP A 3 -21.52 42.50 -47.20
C ASP A 3 -20.10 42.19 -46.72
N ASP A 4 -19.67 42.83 -45.63
CA ASP A 4 -18.35 42.66 -45.00
C ASP A 4 -18.45 41.82 -43.70
N GLY A 5 -19.53 41.05 -43.51
CA GLY A 5 -19.84 40.33 -42.26
C GLY A 5 -19.16 38.97 -42.05
N GLU A 6 -18.73 38.29 -43.11
CA GLU A 6 -18.34 36.87 -43.04
C GLU A 6 -16.97 36.48 -42.39
N PRO A 7 -15.93 37.33 -42.26
CA PRO A 7 -14.62 36.85 -41.77
C PRO A 7 -14.54 36.63 -40.26
N ARG A 8 -15.47 37.18 -39.46
CA ARG A 8 -15.40 37.11 -37.99
C ARG A 8 -16.04 35.86 -37.40
N GLU A 9 -17.11 35.35 -38.01
CA GLU A 9 -17.78 34.13 -37.55
C GLU A 9 -16.96 32.87 -37.87
N GLN A 10 -16.33 32.83 -39.05
CA GLN A 10 -15.46 31.71 -39.47
C GLN A 10 -14.27 31.52 -38.51
N ASN A 11 -13.60 32.63 -38.15
CA ASN A 11 -12.48 32.63 -37.21
C ASN A 11 -12.91 32.22 -35.79
N MET A 12 -14.13 32.54 -35.37
CA MET A 12 -14.67 32.14 -34.06
C MET A 12 -14.89 30.62 -34.00
N SER A 13 -15.51 30.07 -35.06
CA SER A 13 -15.75 28.63 -35.21
C SER A 13 -14.44 27.83 -35.24
N ASP A 14 -13.42 28.33 -35.93
CA ASP A 14 -12.13 27.66 -36.01
C ASP A 14 -11.38 27.70 -34.68
N LEU A 15 -11.53 28.77 -33.90
CA LEU A 15 -10.94 28.91 -32.58
C LEU A 15 -11.65 28.01 -31.54
N GLU A 16 -12.96 27.80 -31.68
CA GLU A 16 -13.72 26.83 -30.88
C GLU A 16 -13.34 25.39 -31.20
N LYS A 17 -13.22 25.04 -32.49
CA LYS A 17 -12.73 23.71 -32.91
C LYS A 17 -11.32 23.43 -32.40
N LEU A 18 -10.43 24.42 -32.45
CA LEU A 18 -9.07 24.28 -31.94
C LEU A 18 -9.04 24.07 -30.43
N ARG A 19 -9.87 24.81 -29.67
CA ARG A 19 -10.02 24.60 -28.22
C ARG A 19 -10.53 23.21 -27.89
N GLN A 20 -11.51 22.72 -28.67
CA GLN A 20 -12.06 21.38 -28.49
C GLN A 20 -10.98 20.30 -28.75
N GLN A 21 -10.19 20.44 -29.81
CA GLN A 21 -9.08 19.53 -30.10
C GLN A 21 -8.00 19.54 -29.02
N ILE A 22 -7.65 20.71 -28.47
CA ILE A 22 -6.68 20.81 -27.37
C ILE A 22 -7.20 20.07 -26.13
N ALA A 23 -8.46 20.25 -25.76
CA ALA A 23 -9.05 19.57 -24.61
C ALA A 23 -9.07 18.03 -24.77
N GLU A 24 -9.35 17.55 -25.98
CA GLU A 24 -9.32 16.11 -26.30
C GLU A 24 -7.90 15.54 -26.25
N LEU A 25 -6.91 16.27 -26.78
CA LEU A 25 -5.49 15.91 -26.69
C LEU A 25 -5.00 15.86 -25.25
N GLU A 26 -5.37 16.84 -24.42
CA GLU A 26 -5.01 16.88 -23.00
C GLU A 26 -5.59 15.68 -22.23
N GLN A 27 -6.86 15.32 -22.48
CA GLN A 27 -7.46 14.13 -21.88
C GLN A 27 -6.76 12.85 -22.34
N SER A 28 -6.46 12.72 -23.63
CA SER A 28 -5.77 11.56 -24.18
C SER A 28 -4.38 11.39 -23.58
N LEU A 29 -3.61 12.47 -23.47
CA LEU A 29 -2.28 12.46 -22.88
C LEU A 29 -2.32 12.06 -21.39
N LYS A 30 -3.27 12.63 -20.63
CA LYS A 30 -3.45 12.27 -19.23
C LYS A 30 -3.74 10.78 -19.05
N LYS A 31 -4.63 10.23 -19.88
CA LYS A 31 -4.98 8.81 -19.86
C LYS A 31 -3.78 7.93 -20.22
N GLU A 32 -2.98 8.31 -21.21
CA GLU A 32 -1.77 7.55 -21.58
C GLU A 32 -0.73 7.56 -20.44
N LEU A 33 -0.55 8.69 -19.75
CA LEU A 33 0.33 8.78 -18.59
C LEU A 33 -0.15 7.90 -17.44
N GLU A 34 -1.46 7.87 -17.14
CA GLU A 34 -2.04 6.98 -16.14
C GLU A 34 -1.85 5.50 -16.51
N GLN A 35 -2.03 5.15 -17.79
CA GLN A 35 -1.81 3.79 -18.29
C GLN A 35 -0.33 3.38 -18.19
N ARG A 36 0.60 4.26 -18.58
CA ARG A 36 2.04 4.01 -18.46
C ARG A 36 2.45 3.79 -17.01
N LYS A 37 1.99 4.65 -16.09
CA LYS A 37 2.22 4.46 -14.64
C LYS A 37 1.67 3.13 -14.14
N SER A 38 0.48 2.73 -14.59
CA SER A 38 -0.11 1.45 -14.21
C SER A 38 0.68 0.25 -14.75
N ILE A 39 1.25 0.35 -15.95
CA ILE A 39 2.09 -0.68 -16.56
C ILE A 39 3.43 -0.78 -15.80
N GLU A 40 4.08 0.35 -15.54
CA GLU A 40 5.33 0.41 -14.76
C GLU A 40 5.13 -0.21 -13.37
N ALA A 41 4.08 0.19 -12.64
CA ALA A 41 3.76 -0.39 -11.34
C ALA A 41 3.49 -1.91 -11.41
N SER A 42 2.87 -2.39 -12.49
CA SER A 42 2.63 -3.83 -12.70
C SER A 42 3.92 -4.59 -13.00
N GLN A 43 4.84 -4.00 -13.77
CA GLN A 43 6.14 -4.58 -14.07
C GLN A 43 7.01 -4.66 -12.82
N ASP A 44 7.05 -3.60 -12.03
CA ASP A 44 7.78 -3.56 -10.75
C ASP A 44 7.25 -4.61 -9.78
N LEU A 45 5.92 -4.74 -9.67
CA LEU A 45 5.30 -5.78 -8.85
C LEU A 45 5.68 -7.19 -9.32
N LEU A 46 5.64 -7.46 -10.62
CA LEU A 46 6.04 -8.76 -11.18
C LEU A 46 7.52 -9.05 -10.91
N GLN A 47 8.38 -8.04 -10.97
CA GLN A 47 9.81 -8.18 -10.74
C GLN A 47 10.10 -8.49 -9.26
N VAL A 48 9.44 -7.82 -8.33
CA VAL A 48 9.51 -8.13 -6.89
C VAL A 48 9.02 -9.55 -6.63
N LEU A 49 7.88 -9.95 -7.17
CA LEU A 49 7.35 -11.31 -7.02
C LEU A 49 8.32 -12.37 -7.57
N SER A 50 8.90 -12.15 -8.75
CA SER A 50 9.89 -13.05 -9.34
C SER A 50 11.17 -13.14 -8.50
N HIS A 51 11.61 -12.01 -7.94
CA HIS A 51 12.80 -11.96 -7.08
C HIS A 51 12.59 -12.77 -5.79
N VAL A 52 11.45 -12.59 -5.15
CA VAL A 52 11.07 -13.29 -3.91
C VAL A 52 10.94 -14.79 -4.14
N GLN A 53 10.30 -15.21 -5.25
CA GLN A 53 10.21 -16.63 -5.61
C GLN A 53 11.59 -17.26 -5.86
N SER A 54 12.53 -16.50 -6.44
CA SER A 54 13.89 -16.97 -6.69
C SER A 54 14.70 -17.13 -5.41
N GLN A 55 14.48 -16.26 -4.41
CA GLN A 55 15.17 -16.31 -3.12
C GLN A 55 14.66 -17.41 -2.19
N PHE A 56 13.39 -17.83 -2.32
CA PHE A 56 12.82 -18.94 -1.55
C PHE A 56 13.55 -20.28 -1.78
N ILE A 57 14.35 -20.39 -2.86
CA ILE A 57 15.04 -21.61 -3.29
C ILE A 57 16.41 -21.82 -2.59
N LEU A 58 16.92 -20.84 -1.83
CA LEU A 58 18.34 -20.80 -1.40
C LEU A 58 18.64 -21.04 0.10
N ASP A 59 17.79 -21.75 0.85
CA ASP A 59 18.10 -22.17 2.24
C ASP A 59 18.46 -21.00 3.21
N VAL A 60 17.94 -19.80 2.93
CA VAL A 60 18.13 -18.61 3.76
C VAL A 60 17.21 -18.71 4.98
N GLU A 61 17.69 -18.29 6.17
CA GLU A 61 16.87 -18.21 7.37
C GLU A 61 15.57 -17.43 7.07
N PRO A 62 14.37 -18.00 7.32
CA PRO A 62 13.09 -17.43 6.88
C PRO A 62 12.89 -15.97 7.25
N ARG A 63 13.43 -15.56 8.40
CA ARG A 63 13.35 -14.19 8.88
C ARG A 63 14.08 -13.19 7.99
N VAL A 64 15.28 -13.53 7.53
CA VAL A 64 16.05 -12.68 6.60
C VAL A 64 15.30 -12.51 5.28
N LEU A 65 14.61 -13.55 4.82
CA LEU A 65 13.78 -13.50 3.64
C LEU A 65 12.58 -12.56 3.83
N PHE A 66 11.83 -12.70 4.93
CA PHE A 66 10.69 -11.84 5.22
C PHE A 66 11.08 -10.37 5.44
N ASP A 67 12.23 -10.11 6.07
CA ASP A 67 12.73 -8.74 6.27
C ASP A 67 13.08 -8.08 4.92
N ARG A 68 13.72 -8.82 4.00
CA ARG A 68 13.98 -8.32 2.63
C ARG A 68 12.69 -8.09 1.87
N LEU A 69 11.78 -9.06 1.87
CA LEU A 69 10.47 -8.94 1.21
C LEU A 69 9.69 -7.72 1.72
N LEU A 70 9.64 -7.52 3.04
CA LEU A 70 8.99 -6.35 3.62
C LEU A 70 9.65 -5.05 3.15
N THR A 71 10.99 -5.02 3.08
CA THR A 71 11.73 -3.85 2.60
C THR A 71 11.39 -3.52 1.15
N ASP A 72 11.38 -4.52 0.27
CA ASP A 72 11.03 -4.36 -1.14
C ASP A 72 9.58 -3.89 -1.31
N LEU A 73 8.65 -4.48 -0.55
CA LEU A 73 7.24 -4.08 -0.57
C LEU A 73 7.04 -2.64 -0.11
N LEU A 74 7.67 -2.23 0.98
CA LEU A 74 7.58 -0.85 1.47
C LEU A 74 8.14 0.16 0.47
N SER A 75 9.25 -0.18 -0.19
CA SER A 75 9.81 0.65 -1.25
C SER A 75 8.87 0.75 -2.45
N LEU A 76 8.24 -0.35 -2.84
CA LEU A 76 7.31 -0.40 -3.98
C LEU A 76 6.02 0.38 -3.68
N THR A 77 5.50 0.30 -2.45
CA THR A 77 4.26 0.97 -2.06
C THR A 77 4.48 2.34 -1.41
N GLU A 78 5.71 2.86 -1.46
CA GLU A 78 6.12 4.13 -0.84
C GLU A 78 5.63 4.26 0.62
N SER A 79 5.69 3.16 1.37
CA SER A 79 5.14 3.08 2.73
C SER A 79 6.22 3.23 3.77
N GLU A 80 5.96 4.04 4.80
CA GLU A 80 6.95 4.38 5.83
C GLU A 80 7.29 3.18 6.74
N TYR A 81 6.32 2.29 6.96
CA TYR A 81 6.47 1.17 7.86
C TYR A 81 5.42 0.08 7.63
N GLY A 82 5.70 -1.14 8.13
CA GLY A 82 4.79 -2.27 7.99
C GLY A 82 5.28 -3.53 8.69
N PHE A 83 4.54 -4.63 8.50
CA PHE A 83 4.91 -5.94 8.99
C PHE A 83 4.35 -7.05 8.08
N ILE A 84 4.97 -8.22 8.17
CA ILE A 84 4.49 -9.48 7.59
C ILE A 84 4.31 -10.46 8.75
N GLY A 85 3.17 -11.12 8.81
CA GLY A 85 2.88 -12.08 9.87
C GLY A 85 1.94 -13.19 9.43
N GLU A 86 1.91 -14.22 10.26
CA GLU A 86 1.07 -15.40 10.09
C GLU A 86 -0.04 -15.40 11.13
N VAL A 87 -1.24 -15.78 10.69
CA VAL A 87 -2.37 -16.00 11.59
C VAL A 87 -2.26 -17.40 12.16
N LEU A 88 -2.10 -17.48 13.47
CA LEU A 88 -2.06 -18.70 14.25
C LEU A 88 -3.29 -18.78 15.16
N TRP A 89 -3.57 -19.96 15.67
CA TRP A 89 -4.73 -20.21 16.54
C TRP A 89 -4.25 -20.68 17.91
N SER A 90 -4.81 -20.11 18.96
CA SER A 90 -4.56 -20.57 20.33
C SER A 90 -5.32 -21.88 20.61
N ASP A 91 -4.97 -22.56 21.70
CA ASP A 91 -5.65 -23.78 22.14
C ASP A 91 -7.16 -23.57 22.39
N ASN A 92 -7.56 -22.32 22.69
CA ASN A 92 -8.94 -21.93 22.91
C ASN A 92 -9.70 -21.62 21.60
N GLY A 93 -9.01 -21.67 20.45
CA GLY A 93 -9.60 -21.35 19.15
C GLY A 93 -9.64 -19.86 18.84
N ASP A 94 -8.96 -18.99 19.60
CA ASP A 94 -8.84 -17.57 19.27
C ASP A 94 -7.68 -17.34 18.29
N PRO A 95 -7.89 -16.61 17.18
CA PRO A 95 -6.82 -16.30 16.25
C PRO A 95 -5.94 -15.17 16.79
N TYR A 96 -4.64 -15.27 16.54
CA TYR A 96 -3.65 -14.25 16.86
C TYR A 96 -2.64 -14.12 15.72
N LEU A 97 -2.02 -12.95 15.61
CA LEU A 97 -1.00 -12.69 14.61
C LEU A 97 0.37 -12.88 15.23
N LYS A 98 1.23 -13.65 14.57
CA LYS A 98 2.67 -13.72 14.87
C LYS A 98 3.45 -13.10 13.73
N THR A 99 4.23 -12.05 13.99
CA THR A 99 5.03 -11.40 12.94
C THR A 99 6.28 -12.19 12.60
N HIS A 100 6.56 -12.31 11.31
CA HIS A 100 7.83 -12.81 10.77
C HIS A 100 8.81 -11.66 10.49
N ALA A 101 8.31 -10.53 10.00
CA ALA A 101 9.05 -9.30 9.78
C ALA A 101 8.23 -8.09 10.24
N ILE A 102 8.88 -7.07 10.75
CA ILE A 102 8.24 -5.83 11.19
C ILE A 102 9.30 -4.73 11.23
N THR A 103 8.98 -3.57 10.67
CA THR A 103 9.90 -2.43 10.70
C THR A 103 10.15 -1.99 12.14
N ASN A 104 11.39 -1.62 12.45
CA ASN A 104 11.76 -1.05 13.74
C ASN A 104 11.24 0.38 13.83
N ILE A 105 9.99 0.51 14.23
CA ILE A 105 9.41 1.80 14.56
C ILE A 105 9.57 1.89 16.08
N ALA A 106 10.60 2.58 16.54
CA ALA A 106 10.90 2.65 17.96
C ALA A 106 9.81 3.47 18.67
N TRP A 107 8.76 2.78 19.14
CA TRP A 107 7.54 3.40 19.69
C TRP A 107 7.75 4.08 21.06
N ASN A 108 8.89 3.86 21.71
CA ASN A 108 9.51 4.61 22.83
C ASN A 108 10.62 3.71 23.43
N GLU A 109 11.39 4.19 24.43
CA GLU A 109 12.49 3.40 25.03
C GLU A 109 12.03 2.05 25.61
N LYS A 110 10.84 2.01 26.22
CA LYS A 110 10.25 0.79 26.80
C LYS A 110 9.88 -0.23 25.71
N TRP A 111 9.31 0.22 24.60
CA TRP A 111 9.02 -0.62 23.44
C TRP A 111 10.29 -1.02 22.68
N MET A 112 11.32 -0.19 22.68
CA MET A 112 12.62 -0.52 22.07
C MET A 112 13.31 -1.69 22.79
N GLN A 113 13.17 -1.76 24.11
CA GLN A 113 13.70 -2.85 24.92
C GLN A 113 12.89 -4.14 24.68
N PHE A 114 11.55 -4.05 24.69
CA PHE A 114 10.66 -5.16 24.34
C PHE A 114 10.93 -5.68 22.91
N TYR A 115 11.15 -4.78 21.95
CA TYR A 115 11.49 -5.13 20.56
C TYR A 115 12.81 -5.88 20.48
N ARG A 116 13.88 -5.40 21.14
CA ARG A 116 15.18 -6.08 21.12
C ARG A 116 15.11 -7.51 21.69
N GLU A 117 14.30 -7.71 22.73
CA GLU A 117 14.15 -9.00 23.39
C GLU A 117 13.25 -9.98 22.62
N ASN A 118 12.21 -9.48 21.94
CA ASN A 118 11.16 -10.33 21.35
C ASN A 118 11.16 -10.38 19.82
N ALA A 119 11.70 -9.38 19.12
CA ALA A 119 11.82 -9.41 17.66
C ALA A 119 12.52 -10.68 17.16
N PRO A 120 13.60 -11.20 17.80
CA PRO A 120 14.21 -12.48 17.43
C PRO A 120 13.27 -13.68 17.40
N LYS A 121 12.16 -13.64 18.15
CA LYS A 121 11.17 -14.72 18.27
C LYS A 121 9.85 -14.42 17.54
N GLY A 122 9.72 -13.22 16.99
CA GLY A 122 8.49 -12.66 16.42
C GLY A 122 7.59 -12.02 17.49
N MET A 123 6.94 -10.90 17.17
CA MET A 123 5.95 -10.25 18.03
C MET A 123 4.57 -10.89 17.85
N VAL A 124 3.83 -10.99 18.96
CA VAL A 124 2.49 -11.58 19.00
C VAL A 124 1.46 -10.48 19.25
N PHE A 125 0.45 -10.40 18.38
CA PHE A 125 -0.68 -9.49 18.52
C PHE A 125 -1.98 -10.28 18.65
N THR A 126 -2.68 -10.09 19.75
CA THR A 126 -3.95 -10.78 20.08
C THR A 126 -5.16 -9.86 19.97
N ASN A 127 -4.97 -8.54 19.89
CA ASN A 127 -6.08 -7.60 19.74
C ASN A 127 -6.56 -7.56 18.28
N LEU A 128 -7.76 -8.10 18.03
CA LEU A 128 -8.39 -8.12 16.71
C LEU A 128 -9.25 -6.88 16.43
N LYS A 129 -9.46 -5.99 17.41
CA LYS A 129 -10.19 -4.73 17.22
C LYS A 129 -9.24 -3.67 16.63
N THR A 130 -8.71 -3.96 15.46
CA THR A 130 -7.73 -3.13 14.73
C THR A 130 -7.97 -3.26 13.21
N LEU A 131 -7.34 -2.40 12.42
CA LEU A 131 -7.40 -2.50 10.95
C LEU A 131 -6.83 -3.82 10.42
N PHE A 132 -5.72 -4.30 10.98
CA PHE A 132 -5.18 -5.61 10.60
C PHE A 132 -6.04 -6.76 11.15
N GLY A 133 -6.67 -6.61 12.31
CA GLY A 133 -7.64 -7.58 12.82
C GLY A 133 -8.86 -7.72 11.92
N ALA A 134 -9.28 -6.63 11.25
CA ALA A 134 -10.31 -6.70 10.22
C ALA A 134 -9.87 -7.50 8.98
N VAL A 135 -8.58 -7.45 8.60
CA VAL A 135 -8.02 -8.32 7.54
C VAL A 135 -8.11 -9.78 7.97
N MET A 136 -7.63 -10.09 9.18
CA MET A 136 -7.59 -11.46 9.71
C MET A 136 -8.99 -12.08 9.80
N THR A 137 -9.97 -11.32 10.29
CA THR A 137 -11.33 -11.83 10.54
C THR A 137 -12.19 -11.88 9.30
N SER A 138 -12.02 -10.94 8.37
CA SER A 138 -12.80 -10.94 7.11
C SER A 138 -12.18 -11.81 6.02
N GLY A 139 -10.87 -12.05 6.09
CA GLY A 139 -10.14 -12.72 5.04
C GLY A 139 -10.07 -11.95 3.72
N ARG A 140 -10.28 -10.63 3.77
CA ARG A 140 -10.32 -9.76 2.59
C ARG A 140 -9.29 -8.64 2.71
N PRO A 141 -8.81 -8.10 1.57
CA PRO A 141 -8.03 -6.87 1.56
C PRO A 141 -8.76 -5.75 2.31
N VAL A 142 -8.01 -4.99 3.09
CA VAL A 142 -8.50 -3.80 3.79
C VAL A 142 -7.65 -2.61 3.39
N ILE A 143 -8.31 -1.54 2.95
CA ILE A 143 -7.69 -0.24 2.68
C ILE A 143 -8.37 0.78 3.60
N SER A 144 -7.59 1.68 4.18
CA SER A 144 -8.07 2.86 4.88
C SER A 144 -7.17 4.06 4.56
N ASN A 145 -7.73 5.07 3.91
CA ASN A 145 -7.03 6.34 3.62
C ASN A 145 -7.23 7.39 4.73
N ASP A 146 -8.02 7.09 5.75
CA ASP A 146 -8.13 7.88 6.99
C ASP A 146 -8.24 6.96 8.22
N PRO A 147 -7.15 6.29 8.61
CA PRO A 147 -7.13 5.36 9.74
C PRO A 147 -7.52 6.02 11.07
N ALA A 148 -7.31 7.32 11.21
CA ALA A 148 -7.66 8.07 12.42
C ALA A 148 -9.18 8.08 12.64
N ASN A 149 -9.99 8.12 11.58
CA ASN A 149 -11.46 8.14 11.67
C ASN A 149 -12.13 6.84 11.24
N ASP A 150 -11.39 5.80 10.84
CA ASP A 150 -11.96 4.50 10.47
C ASP A 150 -12.65 3.83 11.68
N ALA A 151 -13.86 3.31 11.47
CA ALA A 151 -14.63 2.62 12.51
C ALA A 151 -13.94 1.36 13.07
N ARG A 152 -12.99 0.78 12.32
CA ARG A 152 -12.19 -0.40 12.68
C ARG A 152 -10.88 -0.03 13.38
N ARG A 153 -10.64 1.26 13.66
CA ARG A 153 -9.41 1.72 14.32
C ARG A 153 -9.25 1.06 15.69
N GLY A 154 -8.02 0.64 15.99
CA GLY A 154 -7.65 0.08 17.30
C GLY A 154 -6.91 1.05 18.21
N GLY A 155 -6.72 2.30 17.77
CA GLY A 155 -5.79 3.23 18.37
C GLY A 155 -4.33 2.91 18.01
N LEU A 156 -3.44 3.82 18.40
CA LEU A 156 -1.99 3.69 18.24
C LEU A 156 -1.35 3.67 19.63
N PRO A 157 -0.33 2.83 19.88
CA PRO A 157 0.47 2.92 21.09
C PRO A 157 1.03 4.33 21.32
N GLU A 158 1.32 4.69 22.56
CA GLU A 158 2.00 5.95 22.87
C GLU A 158 3.38 5.99 22.18
N GLY A 159 3.71 7.11 21.52
CA GLY A 159 4.91 7.25 20.68
C GLY A 159 4.78 6.67 19.26
N HIS A 160 3.60 6.13 18.95
CA HIS A 160 2.99 5.91 17.64
C HIS A 160 3.28 6.97 16.53
N PRO A 161 4.11 6.85 15.46
CA PRO A 161 3.96 7.79 14.33
C PRO A 161 2.54 7.85 13.81
N ALA A 162 2.13 8.95 13.18
CA ALA A 162 0.78 9.01 12.62
C ALA A 162 0.56 7.87 11.60
N LEU A 163 -0.59 7.19 11.69
CA LEU A 163 -1.03 6.21 10.69
C LEU A 163 -1.94 6.93 9.70
N ASN A 164 -1.35 7.45 8.64
CA ASN A 164 -2.04 8.30 7.65
C ASN A 164 -2.82 7.48 6.62
N ALA A 165 -2.34 6.27 6.30
CA ALA A 165 -3.00 5.32 5.43
C ALA A 165 -2.67 3.88 5.88
N PHE A 166 -3.50 2.93 5.50
CA PHE A 166 -3.32 1.51 5.79
C PHE A 166 -3.73 0.65 4.60
N LEU A 167 -2.89 -0.33 4.28
CA LEU A 167 -3.16 -1.42 3.35
C LEU A 167 -2.86 -2.74 4.05
N GLY A 168 -3.83 -3.64 4.08
CA GLY A 168 -3.66 -5.00 4.58
C GLY A 168 -4.14 -6.01 3.54
N LEU A 169 -3.29 -6.97 3.21
CA LEU A 169 -3.53 -8.00 2.20
C LEU A 169 -3.47 -9.39 2.84
N PRO A 170 -4.55 -10.18 2.83
CA PRO A 170 -4.48 -11.56 3.25
C PRO A 170 -3.79 -12.40 2.18
N ILE A 171 -2.87 -13.27 2.59
CA ILE A 171 -2.19 -14.22 1.71
C ILE A 171 -2.67 -15.62 2.11
N TYR A 172 -3.24 -16.33 1.15
CA TYR A 172 -3.64 -17.73 1.31
C TYR A 172 -2.65 -18.64 0.59
N ARG A 173 -2.51 -19.86 1.09
CA ARG A 173 -1.82 -20.95 0.38
C ARG A 173 -2.70 -21.51 -0.72
#